data_AF-A0A0W0VDT6-F1
#
_entry.id   AF-A0A0W0VDT6-F1
#
_cell.length_a   1.000
_cell.length_b   1.000
_cell.length_c   1.000
_cell.angle_alpha   90.00
_cell.angle_beta   90.00
_cell.angle_gamma   90.00
#
_symmetry.space_group_name_H-M   'P 1'
#
loop_
_entity.id
_entity.type
_entity.pdbx_description
1 polymer ?
#
loop_
_entity_poly.entity_id
_entity_poly.type
_entity_poly.pdbx_seq_one_letter_code
_entity_poly.pdbx_strand_id
1 'polypeptide(L)'
;MSVINIKPISEIYLRVRGELKLLKIALVKKDLKKIMRHRTTLHSLTTDFEISLKNNEKDLLIHYRIKEASKSLLMLVQSTLHTASHYLSMNLSCL
;
A
#
# COMPACT_ATOMS: atom_id res chain seq x y z
N MET A 1 -2.27 -23.07 0.02
CA MET A 1 -2.51 -21.61 0.14
C MET A 1 -2.43 -21.01 -1.26
N SER A 2 -3.51 -20.42 -1.76
CA SER A 2 -3.50 -19.73 -3.06
C SER A 2 -2.79 -18.40 -2.89
N VAL A 3 -1.69 -18.18 -3.62
CA VAL A 3 -0.98 -16.89 -3.66
C VAL A 3 -1.89 -15.92 -4.41
N ILE A 4 -2.52 -15.00 -3.68
CA ILE A 4 -3.31 -13.93 -4.31
C ILE A 4 -2.29 -13.01 -4.99
N ASN A 5 -2.18 -13.12 -6.31
CA ASN A 5 -1.35 -12.24 -7.12
C ASN A 5 -2.03 -10.86 -7.18
N ILE A 6 -1.73 -10.01 -6.20
CA ILE A 6 -2.29 -8.66 -6.07
C ILE A 6 -1.67 -7.79 -7.16
N LYS A 7 -2.48 -7.35 -8.13
CA LYS A 7 -2.01 -6.44 -9.18
C LYS A 7 -1.81 -5.03 -8.60
N PRO A 8 -0.78 -4.28 -9.03
CA PRO A 8 -0.63 -2.88 -8.66
C PRO A 8 -1.86 -2.05 -9.07
N ILE A 9 -2.25 -1.08 -8.23
CA ILE A 9 -3.37 -0.16 -8.50
C ILE A 9 -3.19 0.57 -9.84
N SER A 10 -1.96 0.96 -10.18
CA SER A 10 -1.63 1.63 -11.44
C SER A 10 -1.90 0.74 -12.67
N GLU A 11 -1.60 -0.56 -12.57
CA GLU A 11 -1.88 -1.53 -13.64
C GLU A 11 -3.39 -1.70 -13.83
N ILE A 12 -4.14 -1.84 -12.73
CA ILE A 12 -5.61 -2.00 -12.76
C ILE A 12 -6.25 -0.75 -13.36
N TYR A 13 -5.80 0.45 -12.97
CA TYR A 13 -6.29 1.72 -13.49
C TYR A 13 -6.13 1.84 -15.01
N LEU A 14 -4.94 1.49 -15.54
CA LEU A 14 -4.69 1.51 -16.98
C LEU A 14 -5.62 0.57 -17.74
N ARG A 15 -5.87 -0.63 -17.20
CA ARG A 15 -6.79 -1.61 -17.79
C ARG A 15 -8.23 -1.14 -17.77
N VAL A 16 -8.71 -0.57 -16.66
CA VAL A 16 -10.07 0.02 -16.57
C VAL A 16 -10.27 1.10 -17.62
N ARG A 17 -9.29 2.01 -17.78
CA ARG A 17 -9.35 3.06 -18.81
C ARG A 17 -9.45 2.48 -20.23
N GLY A 18 -8.69 1.43 -20.51
CA GLY A 18 -8.75 0.71 -21.79
C GLY A 18 -10.12 0.08 -22.05
N GLU A 19 -10.64 -0.65 -21.08
CA GLU A 19 -11.95 -1.33 -21.17
C GLU A 19 -13.10 -0.34 -21.32
N LEU A 20 -13.09 0.80 -20.61
CA LEU A 20 -14.09 1.85 -20.79
C LEU A 20 -14.10 2.43 -22.20
N LYS A 21 -12.91 2.62 -22.80
CA LYS A 21 -12.79 3.09 -24.18
C LYS A 21 -13.38 2.07 -25.17
N LEU A 22 -13.09 0.79 -24.98
CA LEU A 22 -13.62 -0.29 -25.81
C LEU A 22 -15.13 -0.45 -25.65
N LEU A 23 -15.63 -0.36 -24.41
CA LEU A 23 -17.07 -0.38 -24.12
C LEU A 23 -17.80 0.77 -24.82
N LYS A 24 -17.23 1.99 -24.79
CA LYS A 24 -17.81 3.14 -25.51
C LYS A 24 -17.91 2.87 -27.01
N ILE A 25 -16.88 2.29 -27.63
CA ILE A 25 -16.90 1.90 -29.04
C ILE A 25 -17.96 0.83 -29.30
N ALA A 26 -18.07 -0.18 -28.43
CA ALA A 26 -19.06 -1.25 -28.56
C ALA A 26 -20.50 -0.71 -28.43
N LEU A 27 -20.75 0.24 -27.54
CA LEU A 27 -22.02 0.94 -27.37
C LEU A 27 -22.41 1.73 -28.64
N VAL A 28 -21.47 2.50 -29.20
CA VAL A 28 -21.70 3.24 -30.46
C VAL A 28 -22.05 2.27 -31.60
N LYS A 29 -21.39 1.12 -31.66
CA LYS A 29 -21.63 0.08 -32.67
C LYS A 29 -22.82 -0.83 -32.37
N LYS A 30 -23.51 -0.65 -31.23
CA LYS A 30 -24.62 -1.49 -30.75
C LYS A 30 -24.26 -2.99 -30.69
N ASP A 31 -23.00 -3.32 -30.45
CA ASP A 31 -22.52 -4.71 -30.39
C ASP A 31 -22.74 -5.30 -28.98
N LEU A 32 -23.93 -5.90 -28.78
CA LEU A 32 -24.37 -6.44 -27.49
C LEU A 32 -23.40 -7.47 -26.90
N LYS A 33 -22.77 -8.30 -27.75
CA LYS A 33 -21.82 -9.32 -27.31
C LYS A 33 -20.57 -8.67 -26.72
N LYS A 34 -20.02 -7.65 -27.40
CA LYS A 34 -18.88 -6.89 -26.87
C LYS A 34 -19.24 -6.07 -25.64
N ILE A 35 -20.42 -5.46 -25.61
CA ILE A 35 -20.90 -4.71 -24.43
C ILE A 35 -20.90 -5.60 -23.20
N MET A 36 -21.50 -6.79 -23.30
CA MET A 36 -21.54 -7.75 -22.18
C MET A 36 -20.15 -8.19 -21.76
N ARG A 37 -19.27 -8.52 -22.72
CA ARG A 37 -17.88 -8.90 -22.43
C ARG A 37 -17.13 -7.80 -21.66
N HIS A 38 -17.15 -6.58 -22.17
CA HIS A 38 -16.46 -5.45 -21.53
C HIS A 38 -17.03 -5.13 -20.15
N ARG A 39 -18.36 -5.28 -19.96
CA ARG A 39 -18.99 -5.14 -18.65
C ARG A 39 -18.49 -6.19 -17.65
N THR A 40 -18.40 -7.45 -18.05
CA THR A 40 -17.86 -8.52 -17.20
C THR A 40 -16.39 -8.26 -16.84
N THR A 41 -15.58 -7.83 -17.82
CA THR A 41 -14.17 -7.49 -17.58
C THR A 41 -14.03 -6.31 -16.63
N LEU A 42 -14.83 -5.25 -16.79
CA LEU A 42 -14.85 -4.11 -15.89
C LEU A 42 -15.24 -4.51 -14.47
N HIS A 43 -16.24 -5.37 -14.31
CA HIS A 43 -16.62 -5.89 -12.98
C HIS A 43 -15.46 -6.62 -12.30
N SER A 44 -14.76 -7.50 -13.02
CA SER A 44 -13.57 -8.19 -12.48
C SER A 44 -12.46 -7.20 -12.10
N LEU A 45 -12.22 -6.17 -12.92
CA LEU A 45 -11.21 -5.15 -12.62
C LEU A 45 -11.57 -4.31 -11.39
N THR A 46 -12.86 -4.04 -11.17
CA THR A 46 -13.33 -3.37 -9.93
C THR A 46 -13.04 -4.23 -8.70
N THR A 47 -13.31 -5.53 -8.76
CA THR A 47 -12.97 -6.46 -7.66
C THR A 47 -11.47 -6.50 -7.40
N ASP A 48 -10.64 -6.58 -8.45
CA ASP A 48 -9.18 -6.51 -8.34
C ASP A 48 -8.74 -5.19 -7.68
N PHE A 49 -9.39 -4.08 -8.03
CA PHE A 49 -9.12 -2.75 -7.48
C PHE A 49 -9.44 -2.68 -5.98
N GLU A 50 -10.59 -3.21 -5.56
CA GLU A 50 -10.99 -3.26 -4.15
C GLU A 50 -10.03 -4.11 -3.30
N ILE A 51 -9.59 -5.26 -3.82
CA ILE A 51 -8.60 -6.12 -3.15
C ILE A 51 -7.27 -5.37 -2.99
N SER A 52 -6.84 -4.67 -4.03
CA SER A 52 -5.58 -3.94 -4.03
C SER A 52 -5.60 -2.73 -3.11
N LEU A 53 -6.73 -2.01 -3.03
CA LEU A 53 -6.92 -0.92 -2.06
C LEU A 53 -6.85 -1.42 -0.61
N LYS A 54 -7.54 -2.52 -0.29
CA LYS A 54 -7.51 -3.11 1.06
C LYS A 54 -6.11 -3.58 1.48
N ASN A 55 -5.29 -4.02 0.53
CA ASN A 55 -3.91 -4.39 0.82
C ASN A 55 -2.99 -3.17 0.93
N ASN A 56 -3.19 -2.13 0.12
CA ASN A 56 -2.44 -0.88 0.25
C ASN A 56 -2.69 -0.20 1.61
N GLU A 57 -3.93 -0.19 2.12
CA GLU A 57 -4.20 0.31 3.49
C GLU A 57 -3.46 -0.48 4.57
N LYS A 58 -3.35 -1.80 4.42
CA LYS A 58 -2.55 -2.64 5.33
C LYS A 58 -1.07 -2.32 5.24
N ASP A 59 -0.55 -2.10 4.03
CA ASP A 59 0.85 -1.70 3.82
C ASP A 59 1.13 -0.32 4.44
N LEU A 60 0.18 0.61 4.33
CA LEU A 60 0.26 1.92 4.97
C LEU A 60 0.28 1.81 6.50
N LEU A 61 -0.56 0.93 7.06
CA LEU A 61 -0.58 0.64 8.50
C LEU A 61 0.73 -0.03 8.96
N ILE A 62 1.29 -0.95 8.17
CA ILE A 62 2.59 -1.58 8.46
C ILE A 62 3.70 -0.53 8.43
N HIS A 63 3.74 0.33 7.41
CA HIS A 63 4.71 1.41 7.31
C HIS A 63 4.62 2.37 8.51
N TYR A 64 3.40 2.74 8.92
CA TYR A 64 3.17 3.54 10.12
C TYR A 64 3.70 2.85 11.39
N ARG A 65 3.40 1.56 11.58
CA ARG A 65 3.88 0.79 12.74
C ARG A 65 5.41 0.68 12.78
N ILE A 66 6.06 0.46 11.63
CA ILE A 66 7.52 0.44 11.53
C ILE A 66 8.10 1.81 11.93
N LYS A 67 7.52 2.91 11.42
CA LYS A 67 7.96 4.27 11.75
C LYS A 67 7.87 4.56 13.26
N GLU A 68 6.76 4.19 13.90
CA GLU A 68 6.59 4.38 15.35
C GLU A 68 7.55 3.52 16.16
N ALA A 69 7.81 2.27 15.74
CA ALA A 69 8.81 1.41 16.37
C ALA A 69 10.22 2.01 16.25
N SER A 70 10.60 2.52 15.07
CA SER A 70 11.90 3.18 14.85
C SER A 70 12.07 4.43 15.71
N LYS A 71 11.02 5.24 15.88
CA LYS A 71 11.03 6.41 16.75
C LYS A 71 11.22 6.02 18.22
N SER A 72 10.52 4.99 18.66
CA SER A 72 10.63 4.46 20.02
C SER A 72 12.03 3.95 20.32
N LEU A 73 12.64 3.22 19.38
CA LEU A 73 14.03 2.76 19.47
C LEU A 73 15.01 3.92 19.54
N LEU A 74 14.83 4.96 18.72
CA LEU A 74 15.70 6.14 18.73
C LEU A 74 15.66 6.85 20.09
N MET A 75 14.46 7.06 20.64
CA MET A 75 14.29 7.67 21.97
C MET A 75 14.97 6.83 23.06
N LEU A 76 14.85 5.50 22.99
CA LEU A 76 15.54 4.59 23.92
C LEU A 76 17.06 4.77 23.84
N VAL A 77 17.62 4.71 22.63
CA VAL A 77 19.07 4.87 22.40
C VAL A 77 19.57 6.22 22.92
N GLN A 78 18.84 7.31 22.64
CA GLN A 78 19.20 8.64 23.12
C GLN A 78 19.17 8.72 24.65
N SER A 79 18.14 8.16 25.28
CA SER A 79 18.03 8.11 26.74
C SER A 79 19.16 7.29 27.37
N THR A 80 19.48 6.13 26.79
CA THR A 80 20.58 5.27 27.26
C THR A 80 21.93 5.98 27.12
N LEU A 81 22.19 6.63 25.98
CA LEU A 81 23.42 7.40 25.76
C LEU A 81 23.53 8.57 26.73
N HIS A 82 22.44 9.30 26.95
CA HIS A 82 22.40 10.39 27.92
C HIS A 82 22.71 9.90 29.33
N THR A 83 22.07 8.80 29.75
CA THR A 83 22.29 8.17 31.05
C THR A 83 23.74 7.71 31.22
N ALA A 84 24.29 7.01 30.23
CA ALA A 84 25.68 6.55 30.24
C ALA A 84 26.66 7.72 30.31
N SER A 85 26.41 8.79 29.55
CA SER A 85 27.21 10.01 29.57
C SER A 85 27.19 10.67 30.94
N HIS A 86 26.00 10.76 31.56
CA HIS A 86 25.84 11.29 32.91
C HIS A 86 26.65 10.49 33.94
N TYR A 87 26.57 9.15 33.90
CA TYR A 87 27.37 8.28 34.77
C TYR A 87 28.87 8.50 34.58
N LEU A 88 29.35 8.59 33.34
CA LEU A 88 30.75 8.88 33.04
C LEU A 88 31.17 10.24 33.62
N SER A 89 30.36 11.29 33.47
CA SER A 89 30.67 12.61 34.02
C SER A 89 30.73 12.64 35.55
N MET A 90 29.84 11.92 36.24
CA MET A 90 29.85 11.88 37.71
C MET A 90 31.07 11.14 38.27
N ASN A 91 31.50 10.05 37.62
CA ASN A 91 32.69 9.31 38.05
C ASN A 91 33.99 10.08 37.82
N LEU A 92 34.05 10.93 36.78
CA LEU A 92 35.19 11.82 36.54
C LEU A 92 35.31 12.95 37.57
N SER A 93 34.20 13.40 38.16
CA SER A 93 34.20 14.43 39.22
C SER A 93 34.57 13.91 40.62
N CYS A 94 34.69 12.59 40.79
CA CYS A 94 35.07 11.95 42.06
C CYS A 94 36.56 11.53 42.13
N LEU A 95 37.34 11.83 41.09
CA LEU A 95 38.79 11.64 41.01
C LEU A 95 39.51 12.98 41.14
#